data_AF-A0A8C7WZ38-F1
#
_entry.id   AF-A0A8C7WZ38-F1
#
_cell.length_a   1.000
_cell.length_b   1.000
_cell.length_c   1.000
_cell.angle_alpha   90.00
_cell.angle_beta   90.00
_cell.angle_gamma   90.00
#
_symmetry.space_group_name_H-M   'P 1'
#
loop_
_entity.id
_entity.type
_entity.pdbx_description
1 polymer ?
#
loop_
_entity_poly.entity_id
_entity_poly.type
_entity_poly.pdbx_seq_one_letter_code
_entity_poly.pdbx_strand_id
1 'polypeptide(L)'
;MAHICRQFIGGTVSCAGWVGLIVATATNDWVRTCEYTVATCVRMDEMGSRGLWAECVISPALYHCMAMSQMLSLPAYILTSRALMICACMLGLPAMLLVLVSMNCMRLPNDNPTIKKRRAQVGGFLFIIMGKMCAHTHTH
;
A
#
# COMPACT_ATOMS: atom_id res chain seq x y z
N MET A 1 19.42 -21.27 -15.87
CA MET A 1 18.18 -20.63 -16.37
C MET A 1 17.14 -20.42 -15.27
N ALA A 2 16.61 -21.48 -14.63
CA ALA A 2 15.49 -21.37 -13.69
C ALA A 2 15.69 -20.41 -12.48
N HIS A 3 16.88 -20.38 -11.89
CA HIS A 3 17.16 -19.50 -10.74
C HIS A 3 17.10 -18.01 -11.08
N ILE A 4 17.56 -17.62 -12.27
CA ILE A 4 17.54 -16.23 -12.73
C ILE A 4 16.09 -15.81 -12.98
N CYS A 5 15.32 -16.66 -13.65
CA CYS A 5 13.89 -16.42 -13.90
C CYS A 5 13.11 -16.19 -12.59
N ARG A 6 13.35 -17.03 -11.56
CA ARG A 6 12.70 -16.88 -10.25
C ARG A 6 13.07 -15.57 -9.54
N GLN A 7 14.32 -15.11 -9.63
CA GLN A 7 14.73 -13.83 -9.02
C GLN A 7 14.10 -12.64 -9.74
N PHE A 8 14.01 -12.67 -11.07
CA PHE A 8 13.37 -11.61 -11.85
C PHE A 8 11.86 -11.51 -11.59
N ILE A 9 11.16 -12.65 -11.56
CA ILE A 9 9.74 -12.69 -11.23
C ILE A 9 9.53 -12.17 -9.80
N GLY A 10 10.34 -12.64 -8.83
CA GLY A 10 10.26 -12.15 -7.45
C GLY A 10 10.49 -10.64 -7.34
N GLY A 11 11.52 -10.12 -8.00
CA GLY A 11 11.82 -8.69 -8.00
C GLY A 11 10.69 -7.86 -8.62
N THR A 12 10.17 -8.24 -9.78
CA THR A 12 9.08 -7.52 -10.45
C THR A 12 7.78 -7.53 -9.63
N VAL A 13 7.43 -8.66 -9.01
CA VAL A 13 6.27 -8.75 -8.12
C VAL A 13 6.45 -7.89 -6.86
N SER A 14 7.65 -7.86 -6.27
CA SER A 14 7.96 -6.97 -5.14
C SER A 14 7.85 -5.50 -5.52
N CYS A 15 8.36 -5.09 -6.69
CA CYS A 15 8.22 -3.74 -7.21
C CYS A 15 6.74 -3.36 -7.37
N ALA A 16 5.97 -4.21 -8.04
CA ALA A 16 4.56 -3.98 -8.29
C ALA A 16 3.76 -3.88 -6.98
N GLY A 17 4.06 -4.75 -6.00
CA GLY A 17 3.43 -4.72 -4.68
C GLY A 17 3.73 -3.43 -3.90
N TRP A 18 4.96 -2.93 -3.95
CA TRP A 18 5.32 -1.67 -3.30
C TRP A 18 4.66 -0.45 -3.97
N VAL A 19 4.62 -0.41 -5.30
CA VAL A 19 3.90 0.64 -6.03
C VAL A 19 2.40 0.58 -5.73
N GLY A 20 1.81 -0.62 -5.72
CA GLY A 20 0.42 -0.84 -5.34
C GLY A 20 0.11 -0.34 -3.92
N LEU A 21 1.02 -0.52 -2.97
CA LEU A 21 0.88 0.00 -1.60
C LEU A 21 0.86 1.55 -1.57
N ILE A 22 1.74 2.20 -2.33
CA ILE A 22 1.77 3.67 -2.44
C ILE A 22 0.47 4.18 -3.05
N VAL A 23 0.01 3.55 -4.13
CA VAL A 23 -1.25 3.90 -4.79
C VAL A 23 -2.44 3.70 -3.85
N ALA A 24 -2.51 2.55 -3.16
CA ALA A 24 -3.56 2.29 -2.18
C ALA A 24 -3.57 3.34 -1.06
N THR A 25 -2.40 3.72 -0.56
CA THR A 25 -2.25 4.77 0.46
C THR A 25 -2.73 6.13 -0.06
N ALA A 26 -2.44 6.48 -1.32
CA ALA A 26 -2.87 7.76 -1.90
C ALA A 26 -4.34 7.80 -2.34
N THR A 27 -4.94 6.63 -2.58
CA THR A 27 -6.32 6.52 -3.09
C THR A 27 -7.32 6.85 -1.98
N ASN A 28 -8.37 7.59 -2.34
CA ASN A 28 -9.44 7.99 -1.41
C ASN A 28 -10.72 7.12 -1.53
N ASP A 29 -10.64 5.99 -2.22
CA ASP A 29 -11.76 5.07 -2.43
C ASP A 29 -11.59 3.79 -1.62
N TRP A 30 -11.53 3.92 -0.29
CA TRP A 30 -11.36 2.77 0.60
C TRP A 30 -12.70 2.17 1.00
N VAL A 31 -13.66 3.01 1.38
CA VAL A 31 -15.00 2.59 1.79
C VAL A 31 -16.03 3.41 1.02
N ARG A 32 -17.01 2.74 0.41
CA ARG A 32 -18.19 3.40 -0.17
C ARG A 32 -19.27 3.45 0.91
N THR A 33 -19.88 4.61 1.16
CA THR A 33 -20.92 4.77 2.20
C THR A 33 -22.32 4.38 1.73
N CYS A 34 -22.44 3.71 0.58
CA CYS A 34 -23.72 3.24 0.08
C CYS A 34 -24.18 1.97 0.80
N GLU A 35 -25.22 2.09 1.61
CA GLU A 35 -25.92 0.95 2.22
C GLU A 35 -26.97 0.33 1.26
N TYR A 36 -27.42 1.10 0.26
CA TYR A 36 -28.42 0.69 -0.74
C TYR A 36 -27.80 0.55 -2.15
N THR A 37 -28.63 0.21 -3.14
CA THR A 37 -28.19 0.15 -4.54
C THR A 37 -27.59 1.49 -5.01
N VAL A 38 -26.58 1.43 -5.87
CA VAL A 38 -25.81 2.58 -6.38
C VAL A 38 -26.74 3.68 -6.93
N ALA A 39 -27.79 3.30 -7.66
CA ALA A 39 -28.78 4.23 -8.22
C ALA A 39 -29.63 4.95 -7.15
N THR A 40 -29.90 4.31 -6.01
CA THR A 40 -30.68 4.89 -4.93
C THR A 40 -29.88 5.86 -4.07
N CYS A 41 -28.59 5.58 -3.78
CA CYS A 41 -27.79 6.53 -2.99
C CYS A 41 -27.46 7.82 -3.74
N VAL A 42 -27.19 7.72 -5.05
CA VAL A 42 -26.93 8.91 -5.90
C VAL A 42 -28.15 9.83 -5.90
N ARG A 43 -29.36 9.26 -5.87
CA ARG A 43 -30.61 10.03 -5.86
C ARG A 43 -30.92 10.71 -4.54
N MET A 44 -30.40 10.16 -3.43
CA MET A 44 -30.62 10.67 -2.07
C MET A 44 -29.48 11.57 -1.58
N ASP A 45 -28.46 11.82 -2.40
CA ASP A 45 -27.26 12.59 -2.03
C ASP A 45 -26.35 11.94 -0.97
N GLU A 46 -26.59 10.65 -0.69
CA GLU A 46 -25.89 9.86 0.33
C GLU A 46 -24.70 9.06 -0.23
N MET A 47 -24.41 9.19 -1.52
CA MET A 47 -23.25 8.51 -2.11
C MET A 47 -21.97 9.24 -1.75
N GLY A 48 -21.24 8.72 -0.77
CA GLY A 48 -19.90 9.16 -0.43
C GLY A 48 -18.86 8.05 -0.64
N SER A 49 -17.62 8.44 -0.94
CA SER A 49 -16.46 7.60 -0.68
C SER A 49 -15.63 8.17 0.43
N ARG A 50 -15.36 7.33 1.43
CA ARG A 50 -14.42 7.63 2.51
C ARG A 50 -13.07 7.07 2.12
N GLY A 51 -12.12 7.98 1.96
CA GLY A 51 -10.73 7.67 1.73
C GLY A 51 -9.92 7.69 3.00
N LEU A 52 -8.67 7.26 2.87
CA LEU A 52 -7.73 7.37 3.98
C LEU A 52 -7.44 8.85 4.31
N TRP A 53 -7.39 9.76 3.33
CA TRP A 53 -6.96 11.17 3.50
C TRP A 53 -8.07 12.19 3.31
N ALA A 54 -9.02 11.92 2.42
CA ALA A 54 -10.15 12.77 2.11
C ALA A 54 -11.46 11.96 2.09
N GLU A 55 -12.56 12.64 2.34
CA GLU A 55 -13.89 12.10 2.08
C GLU A 55 -14.49 12.84 0.88
N CYS A 56 -15.09 12.10 -0.03
CA CYS A 56 -15.68 12.63 -1.25
C CYS A 56 -17.18 12.36 -1.22
N VAL A 57 -17.98 13.38 -1.52
CA VAL A 57 -19.43 13.29 -1.70
C VAL A 57 -19.72 13.35 -3.21
N ILE A 58 -20.51 12.40 -3.69
CA ILE A 58 -20.88 12.22 -5.09
C ILE A 58 -22.37 12.51 -5.21
N SER A 59 -22.68 13.75 -5.57
CA SER A 59 -24.03 14.24 -5.85
C SER A 59 -24.29 14.25 -7.36
N PRO A 60 -25.54 14.14 -7.84
CA PRO A 60 -25.88 14.25 -9.26
C PRO A 60 -25.42 15.57 -9.91
N ALA A 61 -25.33 16.63 -9.11
CA ALA A 61 -24.96 17.98 -9.55
C ALA A 61 -23.51 18.37 -9.19
N LEU A 62 -22.83 17.62 -8.32
CA LEU A 62 -21.60 18.09 -7.68
C LEU A 62 -20.71 16.94 -7.22
N TYR A 63 -19.42 17.00 -7.60
CA TYR A 63 -18.38 16.11 -7.06
C TYR A 63 -17.44 16.96 -6.20
N HIS A 64 -17.47 16.75 -4.89
CA HIS A 64 -16.64 17.51 -3.96
C HIS A 64 -15.93 16.58 -2.99
N CYS A 65 -14.61 16.75 -2.89
CA CYS A 65 -13.77 16.05 -1.93
C CYS A 65 -13.27 17.04 -0.89
N MET A 66 -13.57 16.78 0.38
CA MET A 66 -13.03 17.53 1.50
C MET A 66 -11.92 16.73 2.17
N ALA A 67 -10.78 17.39 2.41
CA ALA A 67 -9.70 16.81 3.19
C ALA A 67 -10.13 16.70 4.66
N MET A 68 -9.86 15.55 5.29
CA MET A 68 -10.15 15.33 6.71
C MET A 68 -9.16 16.12 7.57
N SER A 69 -9.48 17.38 7.87
CA SER A 69 -8.62 18.31 8.61
C SER A 69 -8.64 18.08 10.13
N GLN A 70 -9.71 17.46 10.65
CA GLN A 70 -9.87 17.19 12.08
C GLN A 70 -9.42 15.75 12.40
N MET A 71 -8.14 15.58 12.75
CA MET A 71 -7.59 14.30 13.24
C MET A 71 -8.21 13.86 14.58
N LEU A 72 -8.80 14.77 15.35
CA LEU A 72 -9.26 14.53 16.73
C LEU A 72 -10.72 14.04 16.83
N SER A 73 -11.52 14.23 15.78
CA SER A 73 -12.91 13.73 15.69
C SER A 73 -13.03 12.46 14.85
N LEU A 74 -11.92 11.97 14.31
CA LEU A 74 -11.86 10.80 13.44
C LEU A 74 -11.72 9.54 14.29
N PRO A 75 -12.49 8.47 14.02
CA PRO A 75 -12.43 7.25 14.81
C PRO A 75 -11.02 6.63 14.78
N ALA A 76 -10.56 6.12 15.92
CA ALA A 76 -9.17 5.70 16.16
C ALA A 76 -8.61 4.74 15.09
N TYR A 77 -9.46 3.92 14.48
CA TYR A 77 -9.06 3.00 13.42
C TYR A 77 -8.46 3.73 12.19
N ILE A 78 -8.99 4.89 11.79
CA ILE A 78 -8.49 5.64 10.63
C ILE A 78 -7.12 6.26 10.90
N LEU A 79 -6.89 6.75 12.12
CA LEU A 79 -5.59 7.29 12.48
C LEU A 79 -4.52 6.19 12.51
N THR A 80 -4.85 5.04 13.09
CA THR A 80 -3.93 3.89 13.14
C THR A 80 -3.63 3.33 11.76
N SER A 81 -4.61 3.25 10.86
CA SER A 81 -4.40 2.76 9.49
C SER A 81 -3.53 3.71 8.67
N ARG A 82 -3.70 5.04 8.79
CA ARG A 82 -2.78 6.04 8.20
C ARG A 82 -1.34 5.81 8.65
N ALA A 83 -1.12 5.70 9.96
CA ALA A 83 0.22 5.49 10.52
C ALA A 83 0.84 4.18 10.01
N LEU A 84 0.08 3.08 10.03
CA LEU A 84 0.53 1.77 9.55
C LEU A 84 0.88 1.80 8.06
N MET A 85 0.07 2.43 7.21
CA MET A 85 0.33 2.57 5.77
C MET A 85 1.58 3.38 5.47
N ILE A 86 1.79 4.50 6.18
CA ILE A 86 3.00 5.32 6.04
C ILE A 86 4.24 4.52 6.48
N CYS A 87 4.18 3.85 7.64
CA CYS A 87 5.26 3.00 8.12
C CYS A 87 5.58 1.88 7.12
N ALA A 88 4.56 1.23 6.55
CA ALA A 88 4.73 0.21 5.54
C ALA A 88 5.40 0.75 4.27
N CYS A 89 5.03 1.95 3.81
CA CYS A 89 5.67 2.61 2.67
C CYS A 89 7.15 2.93 2.93
N MET A 90 7.48 3.43 4.13
CA MET A 90 8.85 3.73 4.55
C MET A 90 9.72 2.47 4.66
N LEU A 91 9.14 1.35 5.12
CA LEU A 91 9.83 0.05 5.17
C LEU A 91 10.01 -0.60 3.80
N GLY A 92 9.14 -0.30 2.83
CA GLY A 92 9.24 -0.84 1.47
C GLY A 92 10.46 -0.33 0.69
N LEU A 93 10.90 0.90 0.95
CA LEU A 93 12.05 1.53 0.27
C LEU A 93 13.39 0.80 0.56
N PRO A 94 13.79 0.53 1.82
CA PRO A 94 14.97 -0.28 2.10
C PRO A 94 14.80 -1.75 1.69
N ALA A 95 13.58 -2.30 1.76
CA ALA A 95 13.31 -3.67 1.30
C ALA A 95 13.56 -3.83 -0.21
N MET A 96 13.09 -2.86 -1.01
CA MET A 96 13.33 -2.79 -2.45
C MET A 96 14.81 -2.69 -2.78
N LEU A 97 15.56 -1.81 -2.10
CA LEU A 97 17.00 -1.68 -2.28
C LEU A 97 17.73 -3.00 -1.98
N LEU A 98 17.35 -3.69 -0.90
CA LEU A 98 17.93 -4.99 -0.55
C LEU A 98 17.65 -6.05 -1.61
N VAL A 99 16.44 -6.09 -2.18
CA VAL A 99 16.07 -7.02 -3.26
C VAL A 99 16.88 -6.69 -4.53
N LEU A 100 16.96 -5.43 -4.94
CA LEU A 100 17.71 -5.01 -6.14
C LEU A 100 19.20 -5.36 -6.04
N VAL A 101 19.83 -5.07 -4.89
CA VAL A 101 21.25 -5.37 -4.65
C VAL A 101 21.51 -6.87 -4.50
N SER A 102 20.48 -7.68 -4.23
CA SER A 102 20.61 -9.14 -4.16
C SER A 102 20.57 -9.84 -5.53
N MET A 103 20.14 -9.14 -6.59
CA MET A 103 20.04 -9.71 -7.93
C MET A 103 21.42 -9.93 -8.57
N ASN A 104 21.50 -10.91 -9.46
CA ASN A 104 22.74 -11.25 -10.16
C ASN A 104 23.22 -10.17 -11.16
N CYS A 105 22.33 -9.28 -11.60
CA CYS A 105 22.67 -8.15 -12.49
C CYS A 105 23.39 -7.01 -11.75
N MET A 106 23.25 -6.91 -10.43
CA MET A 106 23.93 -5.92 -9.60
C MET A 106 25.24 -6.52 -9.08
N ARG A 107 26.38 -5.94 -9.49
CA ARG A 107 27.72 -6.34 -9.05
C ARG A 107 28.27 -5.30 -8.08
N LEU A 108 28.43 -5.65 -6.82
CA LEU A 108 29.11 -4.80 -5.83
C LEU A 108 30.58 -5.23 -5.69
N PRO A 109 31.50 -4.34 -5.30
CA PRO A 109 32.92 -4.66 -5.11
C PRO A 109 33.20 -5.78 -4.08
N ASN A 110 32.24 -6.09 -3.19
CA ASN A 110 32.31 -7.15 -2.18
C ASN A 110 31.19 -8.20 -2.39
N ASP A 111 31.14 -8.78 -3.59
CA ASP A 111 30.04 -9.63 -4.05
C ASP A 111 30.14 -11.08 -3.55
N ASN A 112 29.97 -11.28 -2.24
CA ASN A 112 29.91 -12.62 -1.67
C ASN A 112 28.52 -13.25 -1.85
N PRO A 113 28.40 -14.49 -2.37
CA PRO A 113 27.11 -15.14 -2.59
C PRO A 113 26.31 -15.35 -1.29
N THR A 114 27.01 -15.55 -0.17
CA THR A 114 26.43 -15.63 1.18
C THR A 114 25.80 -14.31 1.60
N ILE A 115 26.45 -13.18 1.32
CA ILE A 115 25.93 -11.83 1.61
C ILE A 115 24.73 -11.53 0.71
N LYS A 116 24.76 -11.87 -0.59
CA LYS A 116 23.59 -11.74 -1.48
C LYS A 116 22.39 -12.51 -0.98
N LYS A 117 22.58 -13.77 -0.57
CA LYS A 117 21.51 -14.61 -0.01
C LYS A 117 20.92 -13.98 1.25
N ARG A 118 21.75 -13.47 2.16
CA ARG A 118 21.30 -12.80 3.37
C ARG A 118 20.51 -11.53 3.07
N ARG A 119 20.96 -10.70 2.12
CA ARG A 119 20.22 -9.51 1.66
C ARG A 119 18.85 -9.88 1.08
N ALA A 120 18.79 -10.91 0.23
CA ALA A 120 17.51 -11.41 -0.31
C ALA A 120 16.57 -11.91 0.79
N GLN A 121 17.08 -12.63 1.78
CA GLN A 121 16.28 -13.12 2.92
C GLN A 121 15.73 -11.97 3.77
N VAL A 122 16.56 -10.99 4.12
CA VAL A 122 16.14 -9.82 4.90
C VAL A 122 15.13 -8.97 4.12
N GLY A 123 15.39 -8.72 2.83
CA GLY A 123 14.46 -7.99 1.96
C GLY A 123 13.10 -8.69 1.84
N GLY A 124 13.10 -10.01 1.60
CA GLY A 124 11.86 -10.80 1.56
C GLY A 124 11.10 -10.80 2.89
N PHE A 125 11.79 -10.90 4.02
CA PHE A 125 11.17 -10.85 5.34
C PHE A 125 10.51 -9.49 5.61
N LEU A 126 11.16 -8.38 5.24
CA LEU A 126 10.59 -7.03 5.32
C LEU A 126 9.31 -6.91 4.48
N PHE A 127 9.28 -7.45 3.26
CA PHE A 127 8.07 -7.49 2.44
C PHE A 127 6.93 -8.28 3.07
N ILE A 128 7.22 -9.39 3.75
CA ILE A 128 6.21 -10.18 4.46
C ILE A 128 5.63 -9.38 5.64
N ILE A 129 6.47 -8.70 6.41
CA ILE A 129 6.00 -7.82 7.51
C ILE A 129 5.11 -6.71 6.96
N MET A 130 5.55 -6.03 5.90
CA MET A 130 4.78 -4.98 5.22
C MET A 130 3.41 -5.49 4.76
N GLY A 131 3.35 -6.68 4.15
CA GLY A 131 2.11 -7.31 3.74
C GLY A 131 1.17 -7.61 4.91
N LYS A 132 1.71 -8.08 6.05
CA LYS A 132 0.92 -8.29 7.27
C LYS A 132 0.38 -7.00 7.87
N MET A 133 1.19 -5.93 7.90
CA MET A 133 0.74 -4.62 8.38
C MET A 133 -0.41 -4.09 7.51
N CYS A 134 -0.30 -4.25 6.19
CA CYS A 134 -1.37 -3.86 5.26
C CYS A 134 -2.65 -4.68 5.47
N ALA A 135 -2.55 -6.01 5.58
CA ALA A 135 -3.72 -6.86 5.82
C ALA A 135 -4.48 -6.50 7.11
N HIS A 136 -3.78 -6.08 8.16
CA HIS A 136 -4.39 -5.70 9.44
C HIS A 136 -5.19 -4.40 9.37
N THR A 137 -4.96 -3.54 8.37
CA THR A 137 -5.71 -2.29 8.19
C THR A 137 -7.10 -2.50 7.57
N HIS A 138 -7.38 -3.67 6.99
CA HIS A 138 -8.61 -3.96 6.25
C HIS A 138 -9.61 -4.84 7.03
N THR A 139 -9.27 -5.25 8.26
CA THR A 139 -10.08 -6.14 9.12
C THR A 139 -10.95 -5.39 10.14
N HIS A 140 -11.01 -4.07 10.07
CA HIS A 140 -11.86 -3.20 10.90
C HIS A 140 -12.61 -2.21 10.02
#